data_AF-A0AAN8WJU9-F1
#
_entry.id   AF-A0AAN8WJU9-F1
#
_cell.length_a   1.000
_cell.length_b   1.000
_cell.length_c   1.000
_cell.angle_alpha   90.00
_cell.angle_beta   90.00
_cell.angle_gamma   90.00
#
_symmetry.space_group_name_H-M   'P 1'
#
loop_
_entity.id
_entity.type
_entity.pdbx_description
1 polymer ?
#
loop_
_entity_poly.entity_id
_entity_poly.type
_entity_poly.pdbx_seq_one_letter_code
_entity_poly.pdbx_strand_id
1 'polypeptide(L)'
;GKFIALENLDCKIKSGCKDHPPWPKGICSKCQPSAITLNRQSYRHVDNVMFENPNLVERFLNYWRVTGHQRLGFLYGRYEPHLDVPLGIKAAVTAVYEPPQESSRDHLKLLPDPKKELVDE
;
A
#
# COMPACT_ATOMS: atom_id res chain seq x y z
N GLY A 1 24.30 21.10 9.62
CA GLY A 1 22.87 20.74 9.74
C GLY A 1 22.62 19.50 8.92
N LYS A 2 21.92 18.50 9.48
CA LYS A 2 21.52 17.32 8.71
C LYS A 2 20.33 17.71 7.83
N PHE A 3 20.58 17.91 6.54
CA PHE A 3 19.52 18.10 5.56
C PHE A 3 18.86 16.74 5.30
N ILE A 4 17.55 16.67 5.42
CA ILE A 4 16.77 15.48 5.07
C ILE A 4 16.33 15.67 3.62
N ALA A 5 16.78 14.79 2.72
CA ALA A 5 16.50 14.86 1.29
C ALA A 5 15.19 14.15 0.89
N LEU A 6 14.42 13.66 1.87
CA LEU A 6 13.17 12.94 1.67
C LEU A 6 12.04 13.74 2.32
N GLU A 7 11.06 14.12 1.50
CA GLU A 7 9.84 14.81 1.96
C GLU A 7 8.62 13.97 1.59
N ASN A 8 7.70 13.81 2.54
CA ASN A 8 6.39 13.23 2.27
C ASN A 8 5.46 14.34 1.78
N LEU A 9 4.79 14.11 0.65
CA LEU A 9 3.77 15.04 0.15
C LEU A 9 2.59 15.08 1.13
N ASP A 10 2.36 16.24 1.75
CA ASP A 10 1.19 16.48 2.60
C ASP A 10 0.21 17.43 1.91
N CYS A 11 -0.94 16.88 1.52
CA CYS A 11 -2.02 17.61 0.87
C CYS A 11 -3.09 18.08 1.87
N LYS A 12 -2.88 17.88 3.17
CA LYS A 12 -3.80 18.33 4.20
C LYS A 12 -3.61 19.81 4.47
N ILE A 13 -4.66 20.44 5.00
CA ILE A 13 -4.55 21.80 5.53
C ILE A 13 -3.62 21.75 6.76
N LYS A 14 -2.59 22.59 6.76
CA LYS A 14 -1.67 22.68 7.88
C LYS A 14 -2.42 23.20 9.11
N SER A 15 -2.33 22.46 10.22
CA SER A 15 -2.90 22.85 11.49
C SER A 15 -2.04 23.91 12.20
N GLY A 16 -2.63 24.64 13.16
CA GLY A 16 -1.88 25.57 14.01
C GLY A 16 -1.56 26.93 13.40
N CYS A 17 -2.26 27.36 12.34
CA CYS A 17 -2.12 28.72 11.84
C CYS A 17 -2.66 29.73 12.88
N LYS A 18 -1.86 30.74 13.22
CA LYS A 18 -2.20 31.76 14.22
C LYS A 18 -2.87 33.00 13.62
N ASP A 19 -2.90 33.10 12.29
CA ASP A 19 -3.36 34.29 11.56
C ASP A 19 -4.89 34.28 11.28
N HIS A 20 -5.58 33.18 11.59
CA HIS A 20 -7.02 33.03 11.38
C HIS A 20 -7.62 31.99 12.33
N PRO A 21 -8.96 31.96 12.52
CA PRO A 21 -9.63 30.90 13.25
C PRO A 21 -9.36 29.52 12.62
N PRO A 22 -9.34 28.43 13.40
CA PRO A 22 -9.12 27.09 12.86
C PRO A 22 -10.09 26.71 11.74
N TRP A 23 -9.63 25.91 10.78
CA TRP A 23 -10.48 25.27 9.77
C TRP A 23 -11.67 24.56 10.45
N PRO A 24 -12.92 24.68 9.95
CA PRO A 24 -13.35 25.26 8.68
C PRO A 24 -13.66 26.76 8.69
N LYS A 25 -13.40 27.47 9.79
CA LYS A 25 -13.81 28.88 9.96
C LYS A 25 -12.85 29.89 9.32
N GLY A 26 -11.65 29.47 8.95
CA GLY A 26 -10.66 30.33 8.30
C GLY A 26 -9.55 29.52 7.63
N ILE A 27 -8.98 30.08 6.57
CA ILE A 27 -7.84 29.53 5.82
C ILE A 27 -7.03 30.67 5.21
N CYS A 28 -5.72 30.49 5.07
CA CYS A 28 -4.84 31.43 4.38
C CYS A 28 -3.85 30.70 3.45
N SER A 29 -3.14 31.46 2.61
CA SER A 29 -2.15 30.91 1.68
C SER A 29 -0.98 30.17 2.35
N LYS A 30 -0.71 30.43 3.64
CA LYS A 30 0.36 29.76 4.40
C LYS A 30 -0.02 28.36 4.88
N CYS A 31 -1.30 28.12 5.13
CA CYS A 31 -1.79 26.85 5.70
C CYS A 31 -2.57 26.00 4.69
N GLN A 32 -3.08 26.60 3.61
CA GLN A 32 -3.68 25.82 2.52
C GLN A 32 -2.61 24.95 1.84
N PRO A 33 -2.97 23.73 1.42
CA PRO A 33 -2.07 22.92 0.63
C PRO A 33 -1.78 23.61 -0.71
N SER A 34 -0.56 23.47 -1.20
CA SER A 34 -0.19 23.97 -2.53
C SER A 34 -0.90 23.17 -3.63
N ALA A 35 -1.13 23.81 -4.77
CA ALA A 35 -1.63 23.11 -5.95
C ALA A 35 -0.63 22.01 -6.35
N ILE A 36 -1.16 20.83 -6.68
CA ILE A 36 -0.35 19.65 -7.00
C ILE A 36 -0.33 19.46 -8.51
N THR A 37 0.85 19.26 -9.06
CA THR A 37 1.01 18.75 -10.43
C THR A 37 1.35 17.27 -10.37
N LEU A 38 0.49 16.43 -10.95
CA LEU A 38 0.69 14.98 -11.00
C LEU A 38 1.74 14.64 -12.06
N ASN A 39 3.00 14.55 -11.61
CA ASN A 39 4.12 14.08 -12.42
C ASN A 39 4.30 12.57 -12.27
N ARG A 40 4.94 11.93 -13.25
CA ARG A 40 5.33 10.51 -13.14
C ARG A 40 6.31 10.34 -11.97
N GLN A 41 6.02 9.39 -11.08
CA GLN A 41 6.92 9.03 -10.00
C GLN A 41 8.23 8.46 -10.58
N SER A 42 9.37 9.08 -10.26
CA SER A 42 10.68 8.75 -10.82
C SER A 42 11.38 7.59 -10.14
N TYR A 43 10.83 7.11 -9.02
CA TYR A 43 11.36 6.00 -8.23
C TYR A 43 10.24 5.05 -7.82
N ARG A 44 10.62 3.88 -7.31
CA ARG A 44 9.73 2.91 -6.67
C ARG A 44 10.38 2.40 -5.39
N HIS A 45 9.57 1.98 -4.43
CA HIS A 45 10.09 1.46 -3.16
C HIS A 45 10.58 0.00 -3.25
N VAL A 46 10.04 -0.76 -4.21
CA VAL A 46 10.36 -2.18 -4.42
C VAL A 46 10.52 -2.40 -5.93
N ASP A 47 11.59 -3.08 -6.33
CA ASP A 47 11.94 -3.34 -7.74
C ASP A 47 11.40 -4.67 -8.25
N ASN A 48 11.24 -5.64 -7.37
CA ASN A 48 10.84 -6.99 -7.74
C ASN A 48 9.93 -7.62 -6.68
N VAL A 49 8.97 -8.44 -7.11
CA VAL A 49 8.17 -9.31 -6.24
C VAL A 49 8.42 -10.74 -6.67
N MET A 50 8.85 -11.58 -5.74
CA MET A 50 9.21 -12.98 -5.98
C MET A 50 8.44 -13.87 -5.02
N PHE A 51 7.80 -14.92 -5.55
CA PHE A 51 7.18 -15.95 -4.71
C PHE A 51 8.20 -17.04 -4.41
N GLU A 52 8.38 -17.38 -3.12
CA GLU A 52 9.31 -18.45 -2.73
C GLU A 52 8.88 -19.82 -3.27
N ASN A 53 7.57 -20.03 -3.45
CA ASN A 53 7.03 -21.27 -3.97
C ASN A 53 5.88 -21.01 -4.96
N PRO A 54 5.97 -21.52 -6.21
CA PRO A 54 4.89 -21.37 -7.19
C PRO A 54 3.55 -21.99 -6.73
N ASN A 55 3.58 -22.99 -5.85
CA ASN A 55 2.36 -23.57 -5.27
C ASN A 55 1.52 -22.56 -4.48
N LEU A 56 2.12 -21.48 -3.94
CA LEU A 56 1.37 -20.40 -3.29
C LEU A 56 0.41 -19.74 -4.26
N VAL A 57 0.90 -19.43 -5.46
CA VAL A 57 0.12 -18.80 -6.52
C VAL A 57 -0.93 -19.77 -7.05
N GLU A 58 -0.55 -21.03 -7.29
CA GLU A 58 -1.49 -22.05 -7.78
C GLU A 58 -2.65 -22.29 -6.80
N ARG A 59 -2.36 -22.39 -5.49
CA ARG A 59 -3.41 -22.55 -4.48
C ARG A 59 -4.36 -21.35 -4.46
N PHE A 60 -3.83 -20.14 -4.58
CA PHE A 60 -4.63 -18.91 -4.59
C PHE A 60 -5.51 -18.80 -5.85
N LEU A 61 -4.97 -19.14 -7.03
CA LEU A 61 -5.70 -19.10 -8.30
C LEU A 61 -6.81 -20.16 -8.39
N ASN A 62 -6.70 -21.27 -7.66
CA ASN A 62 -7.70 -22.34 -7.70
C ASN A 62 -9.10 -21.86 -7.32
N TYR A 63 -9.24 -20.89 -6.42
CA TYR A 63 -10.54 -20.32 -6.07
C TYR A 63 -11.23 -19.74 -7.31
N TRP A 64 -10.52 -18.92 -8.08
CA TRP A 64 -11.05 -18.32 -9.30
C TRP A 64 -11.35 -19.38 -10.37
N ARG A 65 -10.49 -20.40 -10.54
CA ARG A 65 -10.72 -21.48 -11.52
C ARG A 65 -12.00 -22.26 -11.26
N VAL A 66 -12.36 -22.46 -9.99
CA VAL A 66 -13.54 -23.24 -9.60
C VAL A 66 -14.80 -22.37 -9.60
N THR A 67 -14.71 -21.12 -9.13
CA THR A 67 -15.89 -20.27 -8.89
C THR A 67 -16.17 -19.28 -10.01
N GLY A 68 -15.16 -18.88 -10.79
CA GLY A 68 -15.22 -17.75 -11.71
C GLY A 68 -15.30 -16.38 -11.02
N HIS A 69 -15.19 -16.33 -9.68
CA HIS A 69 -15.23 -15.10 -8.90
C HIS A 69 -13.80 -14.61 -8.56
N GLN A 70 -13.65 -13.29 -8.44
CA GLN A 70 -12.39 -12.63 -8.08
C GLN A 70 -11.99 -12.99 -6.64
N ARG A 71 -10.68 -12.93 -6.36
CA ARG A 71 -10.12 -13.23 -5.05
C ARG A 71 -9.00 -12.27 -4.69
N LEU A 72 -8.96 -11.88 -3.42
CA LEU A 72 -7.93 -11.03 -2.85
C LEU A 72 -7.21 -11.77 -1.71
N GLY A 73 -5.90 -11.59 -1.65
CA GLY A 73 -5.05 -12.06 -0.57
C GLY A 73 -3.98 -11.04 -0.21
N PHE A 74 -3.57 -11.04 1.05
CA PHE A 74 -2.43 -10.28 1.55
C PHE A 74 -1.15 -11.10 1.42
N LEU A 75 -0.11 -10.49 0.85
CA LEU A 75 1.19 -11.13 0.67
C LEU A 75 2.02 -10.94 1.94
N TYR A 76 2.39 -12.03 2.58
CA TYR A 76 3.30 -12.05 3.73
C TYR A 76 4.66 -12.58 3.29
N GLY A 77 5.72 -11.97 3.84
CA GLY A 77 7.07 -12.23 3.39
C GLY A 77 8.06 -11.24 3.96
N ARG A 78 9.21 -11.09 3.28
CA ARG A 78 10.28 -10.19 3.71
C ARG A 78 10.90 -9.42 2.55
N TYR A 79 11.48 -8.27 2.86
CA TYR A 79 12.29 -7.54 1.90
C TYR A 79 13.72 -8.07 1.91
N GLU A 80 14.30 -8.24 0.73
CA GLU A 80 15.66 -8.72 0.52
C GLU A 80 16.36 -7.85 -0.53
N PRO A 81 17.71 -7.77 -0.54
CA PRO A 81 18.43 -7.10 -1.63
C PRO A 81 18.16 -7.75 -2.99
N HIS A 82 17.95 -6.94 -4.02
CA HIS A 82 17.84 -7.37 -5.40
C HIS A 82 19.12 -7.02 -6.17
N LEU A 83 19.98 -8.01 -6.41
CA LEU A 83 21.34 -7.78 -6.92
C LEU A 83 21.40 -7.38 -8.39
N ASP A 84 20.35 -7.62 -9.18
CA ASP A 84 20.31 -7.27 -10.61
C ASP A 84 19.97 -5.79 -10.85
N VAL A 85 19.60 -5.05 -9.78
CA VAL A 85 19.30 -3.62 -9.82
C VAL A 85 20.17 -2.89 -8.78
N PRO A 86 20.87 -1.80 -9.15
CA PRO A 86 21.67 -1.04 -8.19
C PRO A 86 20.84 -0.53 -7.01
N LEU A 87 21.24 -0.91 -5.79
CA LEU A 87 20.50 -0.63 -4.53
C LEU A 87 19.06 -1.14 -4.55
N GLY A 88 18.78 -2.17 -5.35
CA GLY A 88 17.43 -2.69 -5.55
C GLY A 88 16.89 -3.46 -4.36
N ILE A 89 15.58 -3.43 -4.20
CA ILE A 89 14.86 -4.17 -3.15
C ILE A 89 13.88 -5.14 -3.81
N LYS A 90 13.88 -6.40 -3.39
CA LYS A 90 12.87 -7.40 -3.76
C LYS A 90 12.00 -7.76 -2.56
N ALA A 91 10.71 -7.99 -2.80
CA ALA A 91 9.80 -8.58 -1.82
C ALA A 91 9.71 -10.09 -2.07
N ALA A 92 10.24 -10.89 -1.15
CA ALA A 92 10.14 -12.34 -1.17
C ALA A 92 8.90 -12.78 -0.39
N VAL A 93 7.88 -13.26 -1.12
CA VAL A 93 6.58 -13.67 -0.59
C VAL A 93 6.65 -15.14 -0.15
N THR A 94 6.39 -15.38 1.13
CA THR A 94 6.42 -16.71 1.78
C THR A 94 5.02 -17.28 1.99
N ALA A 95 4.00 -16.42 2.09
CA ALA A 95 2.62 -16.83 2.30
C ALA A 95 1.63 -15.83 1.66
N VAL A 96 0.43 -16.33 1.37
CA VAL A 96 -0.72 -15.51 0.96
C VAL A 96 -1.85 -15.78 1.95
N TYR A 97 -2.27 -14.75 2.67
CA TYR A 97 -3.38 -14.81 3.61
C TYR A 97 -4.64 -14.28 2.94
N GLU A 98 -5.73 -15.06 2.97
CA GLU A 98 -7.00 -14.69 2.33
C GLU A 98 -7.99 -14.22 3.40
N PRO A 99 -8.20 -12.90 3.57
CA PRO A 99 -9.12 -12.39 4.57
C PRO A 99 -10.58 -12.73 4.22
N PRO A 100 -11.51 -12.68 5.19
CA PRO A 100 -12.94 -12.73 4.94
C PRO A 100 -13.36 -11.69 3.89
N GLN A 101 -14.03 -12.15 2.82
CA GLN A 101 -14.39 -11.32 1.68
C GLN A 101 -15.63 -11.85 0.97
N GLU A 102 -16.46 -10.92 0.47
CA GLU A 102 -17.52 -11.19 -0.49
C GLU A 102 -16.92 -11.05 -1.90
N SER A 103 -16.88 -12.17 -2.63
CA SER A 103 -16.27 -12.28 -3.96
C SER A 103 -17.34 -12.46 -5.02
N SER A 104 -17.31 -11.65 -6.07
CA SER A 104 -18.14 -11.81 -7.26
C SER A 104 -17.29 -11.84 -8.53
N ARG A 105 -17.91 -11.84 -9.71
CA ARG A 105 -17.22 -11.83 -11.00
C ARG A 105 -16.48 -10.52 -11.28
N ASP A 106 -17.00 -9.39 -10.82
CA ASP A 106 -16.57 -8.03 -11.19
C ASP A 106 -16.32 -7.09 -10.02
N HIS A 107 -16.68 -7.49 -8.80
CA HIS A 107 -16.46 -6.73 -7.58
C HIS A 107 -16.00 -7.62 -6.42
N LEU A 108 -15.44 -6.97 -5.42
CA LEU A 108 -14.96 -7.61 -4.21
C LEU A 108 -15.15 -6.67 -3.04
N LYS A 109 -15.58 -7.20 -1.89
CA LYS A 109 -15.72 -6.44 -0.65
C LYS A 109 -15.03 -7.19 0.48
N LEU A 110 -14.06 -6.54 1.10
CA LEU A 110 -13.43 -7.05 2.32
C LEU A 110 -14.41 -6.94 3.48
N LEU A 111 -14.47 -7.99 4.29
CA LEU A 111 -15.26 -8.04 5.51
C LEU A 111 -14.37 -7.80 6.73
N PRO A 112 -14.94 -7.45 7.90
CA PRO A 112 -14.19 -7.39 9.15
C PRO A 112 -13.49 -8.74 9.41
N ASP A 113 -12.19 -8.67 9.65
CA ASP A 113 -11.37 -9.85 9.90
C ASP A 113 -11.08 -9.99 11.40
N PRO A 114 -11.76 -10.92 12.10
CA PRO A 114 -11.53 -11.13 13.53
C PRO A 114 -10.17 -11.76 13.84
N LYS A 115 -9.46 -12.29 12.82
CA LYS A 115 -8.15 -12.94 12.99
C LYS A 115 -6.98 -12.04 12.62
N LYS A 116 -7.23 -10.81 12.16
CA LYS A 116 -6.19 -9.91 11.67
C LYS A 116 -5.05 -9.73 12.67
N GLU A 117 -5.37 -9.47 13.93
CA GLU A 117 -4.35 -9.27 14.98
C GLU A 117 -3.45 -10.49 15.19
N LEU A 118 -4.02 -11.70 15.10
CA LEU A 118 -3.27 -12.96 15.21
C LEU A 118 -2.37 -13.20 13.98
N VAL A 119 -2.75 -12.69 12.82
CA VAL A 119 -1.98 -12.85 11.58
C VAL A 119 -0.82 -11.83 11.52
N ASP A 120 -0.99 -10.68 12.16
CA ASP A 120 0.02 -9.60 12.21
C ASP A 120 1.03 -9.78 13.36
N GLU A 121 0.82 -10.73 14.29
CA GLU A 121 1.74 -11.13 15.37
C GLU A 121 2.91 -11.99 14.84
#